data_AF-A0A7J6QAC3-F1
#
_entry.id   AF-A0A7J6QAC3-F1
#
_cell.length_a   1.000
_cell.length_b   1.000
_cell.length_c   1.000
_cell.angle_alpha   90.00
_cell.angle_beta   90.00
_cell.angle_gamma   90.00
#
_symmetry.space_group_name_H-M   'P 1'
#
loop_
_entity.id
_entity.type
_entity.pdbx_description
1 polymer ?
#
loop_
_entity_poly.entity_id
_entity_poly.type
_entity_poly.pdbx_seq_one_letter_code
_entity_poly.pdbx_strand_id
1 'polypeptide(L)'
;READELGGCGGASRWVRAKLLSPPEELAAGSKTNDKIIGIVTENEAEGRVPFPEEDPLYYCHSDMTWGDIPERSDKPDAKPERVVVFGRHGARVLTRDLTCWEGDDTEYMCPVATYYGFINSPSEGTGVGWTRLGGKRMLLKGNCTYSQVVEPGVQQHLLNGQALRAAYAESLDLGEAPLEPQVMFRSTEFTRTIHSAQALAMGLFPNIREYGPDALDIVIDDLDVDSMTPKPRVCSRLAGSLDDFLQSSEAVKRTDESALERKFIGLTSGRYDEFNTNDPKKMDGLYSGMLDCLMSHICSTVPSTSREVPFGLGAESPLLKRISDEATYWDLLQYNSSAETRRLAFGPLIK
;
A
#
# COMPACT_ATOMS: atom_id res chain seq x y z
N ARG A 1 -5.99 -38.94 -26.20
CA ARG A 1 -4.76 -38.59 -26.93
C ARG A 1 -5.18 -37.53 -27.93
N GLU A 2 -5.07 -36.23 -27.70
CA GLU A 2 -4.27 -35.44 -26.76
C GLU A 2 -5.20 -34.50 -25.96
N ALA A 3 -4.92 -34.41 -24.66
CA ALA A 3 -5.30 -33.31 -23.79
C ALA A 3 -3.97 -32.67 -23.38
N ASP A 4 -3.86 -31.35 -23.47
CA ASP A 4 -3.27 -30.46 -22.46
C ASP A 4 -2.99 -29.06 -23.03
N GLU A 5 -2.96 -28.10 -22.10
CA GLU A 5 -2.41 -26.73 -22.21
C GLU A 5 -3.31 -25.61 -22.75
N LEU A 6 -4.37 -25.29 -22.01
CA LEU A 6 -4.85 -23.91 -21.88
C LEU A 6 -5.15 -23.59 -20.40
N GLY A 7 -4.09 -23.27 -19.66
CA GLY A 7 -4.17 -22.72 -18.31
C GLY A 7 -4.66 -21.27 -18.33
N GLY A 8 -5.98 -21.08 -18.36
CA GLY A 8 -6.61 -19.77 -18.19
C GLY A 8 -6.88 -19.49 -16.71
N CYS A 9 -6.26 -18.46 -16.15
CA CYS A 9 -6.72 -17.85 -14.91
C CYS A 9 -8.05 -17.12 -15.20
N GLY A 10 -9.17 -17.81 -14.94
CA GLY A 10 -10.52 -17.28 -15.06
C GLY A 10 -11.25 -17.69 -16.34
N GLY A 11 -12.44 -18.27 -16.15
CA GLY A 11 -13.28 -18.88 -17.18
C GLY A 11 -13.64 -17.99 -18.37
N ALA A 12 -13.83 -18.68 -19.50
CA ALA A 12 -14.11 -18.11 -20.80
C ALA A 12 -15.43 -17.33 -20.86
N SER A 13 -15.34 -16.09 -21.38
CA SER A 13 -16.43 -15.41 -22.09
C SER A 13 -15.81 -14.62 -23.25
N ARG A 14 -16.17 -14.99 -24.49
CA ARG A 14 -15.95 -14.19 -25.71
C ARG A 14 -16.61 -12.82 -25.54
N TRP A 15 -16.07 -11.73 -26.08
CA TRP A 15 -16.76 -10.74 -26.94
C TRP A 15 -15.78 -9.72 -27.58
N VAL A 16 -16.04 -9.50 -28.88
CA VAL A 16 -15.92 -8.35 -29.82
C VAL A 16 -14.83 -7.27 -29.66
N ARG A 17 -14.10 -7.08 -30.78
CA ARG A 17 -13.20 -5.96 -31.11
C ARG A 17 -13.91 -4.59 -31.06
N ALA A 18 -13.28 -3.62 -30.40
CA ALA A 18 -13.44 -2.20 -30.70
C ALA A 18 -12.06 -1.54 -30.92
N LYS A 19 -12.07 -0.51 -31.77
CA LYS A 19 -10.98 -0.05 -32.64
C LYS A 19 -10.11 1.03 -31.95
N LEU A 20 -8.78 0.88 -32.06
CA LEU A 20 -7.76 1.86 -31.68
C LEU A 20 -7.86 3.15 -32.48
N LEU A 21 -7.68 4.30 -31.83
CA LEU A 21 -7.23 5.54 -32.45
C LEU A 21 -6.13 6.21 -31.60
N SER A 22 -5.10 6.65 -32.32
CA SER A 22 -3.86 7.30 -31.84
C SER A 22 -4.07 8.81 -31.53
N PRO A 23 -3.09 9.51 -30.91
CA PRO A 23 -3.31 10.77 -30.20
C PRO A 23 -3.02 12.02 -31.05
N PRO A 24 -3.31 13.22 -30.50
CA PRO A 24 -2.50 14.40 -30.82
C PRO A 24 -1.92 15.13 -29.59
N GLU A 25 -0.94 15.96 -29.90
CA GLU A 25 0.04 16.68 -29.07
C GLU A 25 -0.47 18.00 -28.44
N GLU A 26 0.32 18.43 -27.43
CA GLU A 26 0.71 19.80 -27.01
C GLU A 26 -0.16 20.73 -26.13
N LEU A 27 0.56 21.24 -25.09
CA LEU A 27 0.60 22.59 -24.47
C LEU A 27 -0.52 23.08 -23.51
N ALA A 28 -0.17 23.29 -22.24
CA ALA A 28 0.31 24.55 -21.63
C ALA A 28 -0.02 24.66 -20.13
N ALA A 29 0.72 25.53 -19.45
CA ALA A 29 0.93 25.65 -18.00
C ALA A 29 -0.22 26.24 -17.16
N GLY A 30 -0.21 25.88 -15.87
CA GLY A 30 -0.45 26.80 -14.75
C GLY A 30 -1.71 26.57 -13.92
N SER A 31 -1.58 25.96 -12.74
CA SER A 31 -2.27 26.37 -11.50
C SER A 31 -1.75 25.50 -10.34
N LYS A 32 -1.38 26.13 -9.22
CA LYS A 32 -1.11 25.44 -7.96
C LYS A 32 -2.45 25.23 -7.25
N THR A 33 -2.95 23.99 -7.24
CA THR A 33 -4.01 23.55 -6.34
C THR A 33 -3.49 22.40 -5.48
N ASN A 34 -3.80 22.45 -4.20
CA ASN A 34 -3.54 21.37 -3.24
C ASN A 34 -4.48 20.20 -3.56
N ASP A 35 -4.02 19.28 -4.40
CA ASP A 35 -4.84 18.14 -4.80
C ASP A 35 -4.65 17.00 -3.78
N LYS A 36 -5.64 16.86 -2.88
CA LYS A 36 -5.85 15.66 -2.06
C LYS A 36 -7.04 14.92 -2.67
N ILE A 37 -6.87 13.65 -3.06
CA ILE A 37 -7.97 12.84 -3.59
C ILE A 37 -8.10 11.51 -2.87
N ILE A 38 -9.32 11.29 -2.37
CA ILE A 38 -9.92 9.98 -2.10
C ILE A 38 -10.61 9.57 -3.41
N GLY A 39 -10.19 8.45 -4.01
CA GLY A 39 -10.76 7.99 -5.27
C GLY A 39 -12.19 7.48 -5.09
N ILE A 40 -13.18 8.23 -5.56
CA ILE A 40 -14.55 7.76 -5.76
C ILE A 40 -14.64 7.29 -7.21
N VAL A 41 -14.69 5.97 -7.44
CA VAL A 41 -14.90 5.43 -8.79
C VAL A 41 -16.40 5.37 -9.06
N THR A 42 -16.90 6.19 -9.98
CA THR A 42 -18.23 6.00 -10.59
C THR A 42 -18.09 5.71 -12.08
N GLU A 43 -18.93 4.82 -12.59
CA GLU A 43 -19.08 4.49 -14.01
C GLU A 43 -19.48 5.73 -14.81
N ASN A 44 -18.49 6.48 -15.32
CA ASN A 44 -18.53 7.28 -16.57
C ASN A 44 -17.45 8.38 -16.52
N GLU A 45 -16.18 8.03 -16.73
CA GLU A 45 -15.19 9.02 -17.17
C GLU A 45 -14.28 8.40 -18.23
N ALA A 46 -14.65 8.63 -19.49
CA ALA A 46 -13.84 8.36 -20.66
C ALA A 46 -12.87 9.52 -20.89
N GLU A 47 -11.91 9.73 -19.98
CA GLU A 47 -10.69 10.53 -20.19
C GLU A 47 -9.79 10.37 -18.96
N GLY A 48 -9.40 9.12 -18.71
CA GLY A 48 -8.66 8.72 -17.52
C GLY A 48 -7.27 9.34 -17.45
N ARG A 49 -7.09 10.25 -16.49
CA ARG A 49 -5.93 10.34 -15.60
C ARG A 49 -6.39 11.03 -14.32
N VAL A 50 -6.68 10.25 -13.28
CA VAL A 50 -6.70 10.77 -11.91
C VAL A 50 -5.23 11.12 -11.59
N PRO A 51 -4.86 12.39 -11.42
CA PRO A 51 -3.51 12.73 -11.02
C PRO A 51 -3.30 12.18 -9.60
N PHE A 52 -2.31 11.31 -9.43
CA PHE A 52 -1.78 11.03 -8.09
C PHE A 52 -1.17 12.33 -7.56
N PRO A 53 -1.38 12.69 -6.28
CA PRO A 53 -0.76 13.88 -5.70
C PRO A 53 0.75 13.85 -5.96
N GLU A 54 1.30 15.00 -6.35
CA GLU A 54 2.74 15.14 -6.57
C GLU A 54 3.51 14.59 -5.35
N GLU A 55 4.44 13.69 -5.65
CA GLU A 55 5.19 12.84 -4.74
C GLU A 55 6.08 13.65 -3.79
N ASP A 56 5.51 14.17 -2.70
CA ASP A 56 6.32 14.56 -1.55
C ASP A 56 6.84 13.26 -0.89
N PRO A 57 8.15 13.00 -0.83
CA PRO A 57 8.68 11.82 -0.13
C PRO A 57 8.28 11.78 1.36
N LEU A 58 7.93 12.93 1.97
CA LEU A 58 7.36 12.99 3.32
C LEU A 58 5.88 12.62 3.39
N TYR A 59 5.19 12.52 2.25
CA TYR A 59 3.80 12.02 2.20
C TYR A 59 3.71 10.69 2.93
N TYR A 60 4.67 9.78 2.72
CA TYR A 60 4.73 8.49 3.38
C TYR A 60 4.72 8.57 4.92
N CYS A 61 5.27 9.63 5.50
CA CYS A 61 5.31 9.82 6.95
C CYS A 61 3.97 10.20 7.55
N HIS A 62 3.07 10.83 6.77
CA HIS A 62 1.73 11.24 7.18
C HIS A 62 1.67 11.85 8.59
N SER A 63 2.50 12.88 8.83
CA SER A 63 2.56 13.57 10.13
C SER A 63 1.24 14.21 10.56
N ASP A 64 0.38 14.53 9.59
CA ASP A 64 -0.94 15.10 9.82
C ASP A 64 -1.93 14.09 10.39
N MET A 65 -1.58 12.79 10.41
CA MET A 65 -2.38 11.71 10.98
C MET A 65 -3.74 11.47 10.31
N THR A 66 -4.08 12.20 9.26
CA THR A 66 -5.32 12.05 8.50
C THR A 66 -5.05 12.34 7.03
N TRP A 67 -5.84 11.76 6.13
CA TRP A 67 -5.82 12.12 4.70
C TRP A 67 -6.46 13.49 4.42
N GLY A 68 -7.00 14.15 5.45
CA GLY A 68 -7.72 15.41 5.36
C GLY A 68 -9.22 15.20 5.10
N ASP A 69 -9.90 16.31 4.85
CA ASP A 69 -11.32 16.31 4.55
C ASP A 69 -11.59 15.65 3.19
N ILE A 70 -12.74 14.99 3.09
CA ILE A 70 -13.18 14.36 1.85
C ILE A 70 -13.71 15.47 0.93
N PRO A 71 -13.12 15.67 -0.26
CA PRO A 71 -13.50 16.77 -1.12
C PRO A 71 -14.93 16.59 -1.62
N GLU A 72 -15.70 17.69 -1.61
CA GLU A 72 -17.00 17.73 -2.26
C GLU A 72 -16.85 17.62 -3.78
N ARG A 73 -17.88 17.09 -4.45
CA ARG A 73 -17.96 17.08 -5.91
C ARG A 73 -18.27 18.46 -6.44
N SER A 74 -17.24 19.17 -6.90
CA SER A 74 -17.38 20.51 -7.50
C SER A 74 -18.28 20.52 -8.75
N ASP A 75 -18.33 19.41 -9.48
CA ASP A 75 -19.16 19.24 -10.68
C ASP A 75 -20.65 19.02 -10.35
N LYS A 76 -20.96 18.51 -9.15
CA LYS A 76 -22.32 18.19 -8.70
C LYS A 76 -22.46 18.33 -7.18
N PRO A 77 -22.55 19.56 -6.66
CA PRO A 77 -22.58 19.82 -5.21
C PRO A 77 -23.83 19.22 -4.53
N ASP A 78 -24.94 19.08 -5.26
CA ASP A 78 -26.18 18.49 -4.73
C ASP A 78 -26.26 16.97 -4.88
N ALA A 79 -25.26 16.32 -5.50
CA ALA A 79 -25.28 14.87 -5.69
C ALA A 79 -25.01 14.15 -4.36
N LYS A 80 -25.92 13.27 -3.98
CA LYS A 80 -25.72 12.36 -2.85
C LYS A 80 -25.10 11.05 -3.34
N PRO A 81 -24.06 10.52 -2.66
CA PRO A 81 -23.49 9.23 -3.03
C PRO A 81 -24.50 8.12 -2.76
N GLU A 82 -24.65 7.18 -3.71
CA GLU A 82 -25.42 5.94 -3.50
C GLU A 82 -24.53 4.81 -2.95
N ARG A 83 -23.21 4.88 -3.22
CA ARG A 83 -22.20 3.93 -2.78
C ARG A 83 -20.86 4.63 -2.67
N VAL A 84 -20.07 4.24 -1.67
CA VAL A 84 -18.69 4.66 -1.50
C VAL A 84 -17.81 3.42 -1.41
N VAL A 85 -16.71 3.39 -2.16
CA VAL A 85 -15.68 2.35 -2.09
C VAL A 85 -14.39 3.02 -1.66
N VAL A 86 -13.79 2.55 -0.57
CA VAL A 86 -12.56 3.14 -0.01
C VAL A 86 -11.43 2.13 -0.12
N PHE A 87 -10.34 2.53 -0.78
CA PHE A 87 -9.09 1.78 -0.79
C PHE A 87 -8.09 2.45 0.16
N GLY A 88 -7.74 1.77 1.24
CA GLY A 88 -6.79 2.27 2.23
C GLY A 88 -5.52 1.44 2.27
N ARG A 89 -4.35 2.09 2.20
CA ARG A 89 -3.10 1.47 2.64
C ARG A 89 -3.06 1.43 4.16
N HIS A 90 -2.39 0.44 4.74
CA HIS A 90 -2.16 0.36 6.19
C HIS A 90 -1.55 1.66 6.75
N GLY A 91 -1.71 1.90 8.05
CA GLY A 91 -1.11 3.05 8.73
C GLY A 91 0.40 2.92 8.89
N ALA A 92 1.01 3.91 9.55
CA ALA A 92 2.42 3.88 9.95
C ALA A 92 2.78 2.56 10.66
N ARG A 93 3.97 2.05 10.35
CA ARG A 93 4.47 0.76 10.83
C ARG A 93 5.99 0.77 10.90
N VAL A 94 6.55 -0.21 11.60
CA VAL A 94 7.99 -0.50 11.58
C VAL A 94 8.40 -1.28 10.34
N LEU A 95 9.70 -1.54 10.22
CA LEU A 95 10.35 -2.30 9.13
C LEU A 95 9.63 -3.61 8.79
N THR A 96 9.53 -3.92 7.50
CA THR A 96 8.80 -5.08 7.00
C THR A 96 9.50 -6.42 7.19
N ARG A 97 10.81 -6.42 7.38
CA ARG A 97 11.68 -7.61 7.39
C ARG A 97 12.97 -7.33 8.15
N ASP A 98 13.71 -8.39 8.44
CA ASP A 98 15.06 -8.31 9.00
C ASP A 98 16.00 -7.68 7.96
N LEU A 99 16.26 -6.39 8.11
CA LEU A 99 17.15 -5.63 7.24
C LEU A 99 18.13 -4.86 8.12
N THR A 100 19.41 -5.07 7.88
CA THR A 100 20.42 -4.08 8.27
C THR A 100 20.25 -2.90 7.32
N CYS A 101 19.69 -1.80 7.83
CA CYS A 101 19.42 -0.64 6.98
C CYS A 101 20.70 0.00 6.47
N TRP A 102 21.69 0.13 7.34
CA TRP A 102 23.07 0.50 7.05
C TRP A 102 24.02 -0.12 8.08
N GLU A 103 25.32 -0.13 7.77
CA GLU A 103 26.35 -0.57 8.69
C GLU A 103 26.32 0.26 9.98
N GLY A 104 26.27 -0.42 11.13
CA GLY A 104 26.20 0.22 12.43
C GLY A 104 24.83 0.75 12.85
N ASP A 105 23.76 0.48 12.09
CA ASP A 105 22.40 0.78 12.53
C ASP A 105 22.07 -0.02 13.81
N ASP A 106 21.86 0.69 14.92
CA ASP A 106 21.55 0.14 16.22
C ASP A 106 20.19 0.61 16.74
N THR A 107 19.34 1.09 15.84
CA THR A 107 18.01 1.62 16.16
C THR A 107 17.13 0.57 16.84
N GLU A 108 16.49 0.97 17.94
CA GLU A 108 15.49 0.16 18.62
C GLU A 108 14.09 0.72 18.35
N TYR A 109 13.14 -0.17 18.05
CA TYR A 109 11.75 0.18 17.80
C TYR A 109 10.89 -0.15 19.01
N MET A 110 10.11 0.84 19.46
CA MET A 110 9.32 0.78 20.69
C MET A 110 7.82 0.80 20.38
N CYS A 111 7.21 -0.37 20.31
CA CYS A 111 5.78 -0.57 20.09
C CYS A 111 5.07 -0.80 21.44
N PRO A 112 4.16 0.08 21.86
CA PRO A 112 3.33 -0.21 23.03
C PRO A 112 2.46 -1.43 22.76
N VAL A 113 2.53 -2.42 23.66
CA VAL A 113 1.77 -3.68 23.52
C VAL A 113 0.27 -3.45 23.81
N ALA A 114 -0.06 -2.42 24.59
CA ALA A 114 -1.41 -2.18 25.12
C ALA A 114 -2.46 -1.83 24.05
N THR A 115 -2.06 -1.16 22.96
CA THR A 115 -2.96 -0.82 21.85
C THR A 115 -3.57 -2.05 21.21
N TYR A 116 -2.84 -3.17 21.24
CA TYR A 116 -3.22 -4.43 20.58
C TYR A 116 -4.08 -5.35 21.46
N TYR A 117 -3.89 -5.30 22.79
CA TYR A 117 -4.75 -6.04 23.73
C TYR A 117 -6.20 -5.51 23.78
N GLY A 118 -6.52 -4.42 23.08
CA GLY A 118 -7.90 -3.94 22.89
C GLY A 118 -8.63 -4.56 21.69
N PHE A 119 -7.94 -5.29 20.80
CA PHE A 119 -8.50 -5.90 19.59
C PHE A 119 -8.64 -7.43 19.66
N ILE A 120 -8.40 -8.03 20.84
CA ILE A 120 -8.67 -9.46 21.09
C ILE A 120 -10.18 -9.76 21.07
N ASN A 121 -11.00 -8.72 21.21
CA ASN A 121 -12.43 -8.73 20.96
C ASN A 121 -12.76 -8.13 19.57
N SER A 122 -11.81 -8.15 18.63
CA SER A 122 -12.11 -7.84 17.24
C SER A 122 -13.07 -8.90 16.72
N PRO A 123 -14.20 -8.49 16.16
CA PRO A 123 -15.18 -9.44 15.67
C PRO A 123 -14.80 -10.33 14.50
N SER A 124 -13.65 -10.04 13.92
CA SER A 124 -12.91 -10.98 13.11
C SER A 124 -12.26 -12.12 13.95
N GLU A 125 -13.01 -12.87 14.77
CA GLU A 125 -12.58 -14.20 15.29
C GLU A 125 -12.52 -15.25 14.16
N GLY A 126 -11.98 -14.87 13.00
CA GLY A 126 -11.68 -15.72 11.86
C GLY A 126 -10.33 -16.42 11.93
N THR A 127 -9.65 -16.39 13.08
CA THR A 127 -8.50 -17.26 13.35
C THR A 127 -8.71 -17.92 14.70
N GLY A 128 -8.95 -19.23 14.66
CA GLY A 128 -9.35 -20.01 15.82
C GLY A 128 -8.58 -19.69 17.09
N VAL A 129 -9.33 -19.62 18.19
CA VAL A 129 -8.89 -19.85 19.56
C VAL A 129 -7.83 -20.96 19.55
N GLY A 130 -6.54 -20.61 19.61
CA GLY A 130 -5.46 -21.59 19.66
C GLY A 130 -4.18 -21.28 18.89
N TRP A 131 -4.13 -20.28 18.00
CA TRP A 131 -2.88 -19.89 17.35
C TRP A 131 -2.57 -18.42 17.59
N THR A 132 -2.04 -18.11 18.77
CA THR A 132 -1.04 -17.03 18.81
C THR A 132 0.04 -17.45 17.82
N ARG A 133 0.11 -16.81 16.64
CA ARG A 133 1.32 -16.88 15.82
C ARG A 133 2.41 -16.24 16.68
N LEU A 134 3.05 -17.06 17.52
CA LEU A 134 4.28 -16.70 18.20
C LEU A 134 5.27 -16.54 17.06
N GLY A 135 5.42 -15.30 16.59
CA GLY A 135 6.59 -14.94 15.82
C GLY A 135 7.78 -15.46 16.62
N GLY A 136 8.50 -16.44 16.07
CA GLY A 136 9.72 -16.91 16.72
C GLY A 136 10.60 -15.70 17.03
N LYS A 137 11.56 -15.81 17.97
CA LYS A 137 12.47 -14.71 18.33
C LYS A 137 13.09 -13.98 17.12
N ARG A 138 13.15 -14.62 15.96
CA ARG A 138 13.54 -14.09 14.65
C ARG A 138 12.64 -12.98 14.08
N MET A 139 11.44 -12.76 14.59
CA MET A 139 10.51 -11.72 14.10
C MET A 139 10.59 -10.43 14.92
N LEU A 140 11.39 -10.40 15.99
CA LEU A 140 11.54 -9.25 16.88
C LEU A 140 12.63 -8.35 16.32
N LEU A 141 12.28 -7.09 16.11
CA LEU A 141 13.25 -6.02 15.92
C LEU A 141 13.96 -5.73 17.25
N LYS A 142 15.12 -5.07 17.19
CA LYS A 142 15.75 -4.52 18.39
C LYS A 142 14.73 -3.59 19.08
N GLY A 143 14.55 -3.74 20.39
CA GLY A 143 13.43 -3.14 21.13
C GLY A 143 12.32 -4.16 21.44
N ASN A 144 11.07 -3.81 21.17
CA ASN A 144 9.90 -4.67 21.48
C ASN A 144 8.86 -4.80 20.35
N CYS A 145 9.18 -4.30 19.15
CA CYS A 145 8.33 -4.46 17.97
C CYS A 145 8.60 -5.77 17.21
N THR A 146 7.59 -6.28 16.50
CA THR A 146 7.78 -7.29 15.45
C THR A 146 7.84 -6.68 14.05
N TYR A 147 8.40 -7.37 13.06
CA TYR A 147 8.37 -6.90 11.67
C TYR A 147 6.95 -6.58 11.19
N SER A 148 6.85 -5.54 10.36
CA SER A 148 5.62 -5.03 9.78
C SER A 148 4.55 -4.59 10.80
N GLN A 149 4.86 -4.52 12.09
CA GLN A 149 3.87 -4.15 13.10
C GLN A 149 3.44 -2.70 12.90
N VAL A 150 2.13 -2.47 12.85
CA VAL A 150 1.58 -1.11 12.91
C VAL A 150 2.00 -0.48 14.24
N VAL A 151 2.10 0.83 14.28
CA VAL A 151 2.44 1.56 15.52
C VAL A 151 1.26 2.40 15.95
N GLU A 152 1.25 2.89 17.19
CA GLU A 152 0.15 3.71 17.71
C GLU A 152 -0.24 4.83 16.74
N PRO A 153 0.71 5.58 16.14
CA PRO A 153 0.35 6.59 15.16
C PRO A 153 -0.36 6.03 13.92
N GLY A 154 -0.01 4.83 13.47
CA GLY A 154 -0.68 4.15 12.36
C GLY A 154 -2.11 3.70 12.69
N VAL A 155 -2.37 3.32 13.94
CA VAL A 155 -3.73 3.04 14.44
C VAL A 155 -4.54 4.34 14.46
N GLN A 156 -3.98 5.40 15.06
CA GLN A 156 -4.63 6.71 15.15
C GLN A 156 -4.92 7.28 13.77
N GLN A 157 -4.04 7.06 12.79
CA GLN A 157 -4.26 7.46 11.40
C GLN A 157 -5.59 6.91 10.87
N HIS A 158 -5.80 5.60 10.99
CA HIS A 158 -7.02 4.97 10.50
C HIS A 158 -8.25 5.30 11.35
N LEU A 159 -8.10 5.50 12.65
CA LEU A 159 -9.19 6.00 13.50
C LEU A 159 -9.71 7.35 13.01
N LEU A 160 -8.82 8.31 12.74
CA LEU A 160 -9.18 9.64 12.25
C LEU A 160 -9.79 9.58 10.84
N ASN A 161 -9.25 8.71 9.97
CA ASN A 161 -9.82 8.50 8.64
C ASN A 161 -11.25 7.95 8.72
N GLY A 162 -11.52 7.03 9.65
CA GLY A 162 -12.85 6.49 9.89
C GLY A 162 -13.83 7.57 10.36
N GLN A 163 -13.38 8.45 11.26
CA GLN A 163 -14.18 9.58 11.73
C GLN A 163 -14.51 10.56 10.59
N ALA A 164 -13.54 10.85 9.72
CA ALA A 164 -13.75 11.68 8.54
C ALA A 164 -14.77 11.04 7.56
N LEU A 165 -14.68 9.73 7.32
CA LEU A 165 -15.66 8.99 6.53
C LEU A 165 -17.05 9.02 7.14
N ARG A 166 -17.17 8.86 8.47
CA ARG A 166 -18.45 8.98 9.18
C ARG A 166 -19.06 10.36 8.97
N ALA A 167 -18.26 11.41 9.20
CA ALA A 167 -18.71 12.79 9.05
C ALA A 167 -19.20 13.08 7.62
N ALA A 168 -18.52 12.54 6.60
CA ALA A 168 -18.89 12.76 5.21
C ALA A 168 -20.11 11.94 4.76
N TYR A 169 -20.25 10.70 5.25
CA TYR A 169 -21.14 9.72 4.61
C TYR A 169 -22.20 9.09 5.50
N ALA A 170 -22.12 9.22 6.83
CA ALA A 170 -23.07 8.53 7.70
C ALA A 170 -24.51 8.98 7.47
N GLU A 171 -24.74 10.29 7.36
CA GLU A 171 -26.09 10.83 7.10
C GLU A 171 -26.57 10.52 5.67
N SER A 172 -25.69 10.68 4.67
CA SER A 172 -26.08 10.53 3.26
C SER A 172 -26.34 9.09 2.84
N LEU A 173 -25.68 8.12 3.49
CA LEU A 173 -25.86 6.69 3.27
C LEU A 173 -26.73 6.01 4.34
N ASP A 174 -27.31 6.77 5.26
CA ASP A 174 -28.12 6.28 6.38
C ASP A 174 -27.39 5.20 7.20
N LEU A 175 -26.08 5.39 7.45
CA LEU A 175 -25.27 4.43 8.19
C LEU A 175 -25.70 4.39 9.65
N GLY A 176 -25.93 3.18 10.17
CA GLY A 176 -26.23 2.97 11.58
C GLY A 176 -25.05 3.20 12.54
N GLU A 177 -25.24 2.70 13.76
CA GLU A 177 -24.23 2.78 14.85
C GLU A 177 -23.23 1.62 14.85
N ALA A 178 -23.47 0.61 14.02
CA ALA A 178 -22.61 -0.56 13.82
C ALA A 178 -22.60 -0.93 12.33
N PRO A 179 -21.54 -1.56 11.82
CA PRO A 179 -21.52 -2.08 10.46
C PRO A 179 -22.50 -3.24 10.36
N LEU A 180 -23.38 -3.17 9.35
CA LEU A 180 -24.36 -4.21 9.06
C LEU A 180 -24.29 -4.54 7.58
N GLU A 181 -24.08 -5.81 7.26
CA GLU A 181 -24.21 -6.29 5.88
C GLU A 181 -25.69 -6.26 5.46
N PRO A 182 -26.01 -5.89 4.21
CA PRO A 182 -25.10 -5.57 3.11
C PRO A 182 -24.70 -4.09 2.99
N GLN A 183 -25.01 -3.26 4.00
CA GLN A 183 -24.81 -1.81 3.94
C GLN A 183 -23.33 -1.42 4.03
N VAL A 184 -22.56 -2.12 4.87
CA VAL A 184 -21.12 -1.89 5.04
C VAL A 184 -20.37 -3.20 5.09
N MET A 185 -19.33 -3.29 4.27
CA MET A 185 -18.41 -4.42 4.18
C MET A 185 -16.98 -3.96 4.39
N PHE A 186 -16.23 -4.68 5.21
CA PHE A 186 -14.78 -4.53 5.33
C PHE A 186 -14.08 -5.72 4.70
N ARG A 187 -13.07 -5.45 3.86
CA ARG A 187 -12.17 -6.47 3.29
C ARG A 187 -10.72 -6.07 3.55
N SER A 188 -9.88 -7.04 3.86
CA SER A 188 -8.44 -6.82 4.11
C SER A 188 -7.60 -7.98 3.61
N THR A 189 -6.36 -7.70 3.22
CA THR A 189 -5.36 -8.74 2.98
C THR A 189 -4.97 -9.44 4.29
N GLU A 190 -4.47 -10.68 4.24
CA GLU A 190 -4.01 -11.46 5.41
C GLU A 190 -2.67 -10.95 6.01
N PHE A 191 -2.52 -9.63 6.18
CA PHE A 191 -1.43 -9.03 6.94
C PHE A 191 -1.97 -8.38 8.21
N THR A 192 -1.32 -8.63 9.34
CA THR A 192 -1.70 -8.05 10.64
C THR A 192 -1.83 -6.53 10.58
N ARG A 193 -0.92 -5.85 9.84
CA ARG A 193 -0.97 -4.40 9.64
C ARG A 193 -2.22 -3.90 8.92
N THR A 194 -2.71 -4.62 7.92
CA THR A 194 -3.92 -4.22 7.17
C THR A 194 -5.18 -4.55 7.97
N ILE A 195 -5.17 -5.66 8.71
CA ILE A 195 -6.28 -6.04 9.59
C ILE A 195 -6.46 -5.01 10.72
N HIS A 196 -5.38 -4.67 11.43
CA HIS A 196 -5.44 -3.66 12.50
C HIS A 196 -5.80 -2.26 11.98
N SER A 197 -5.34 -1.90 10.78
CA SER A 197 -5.73 -0.65 10.14
C SER A 197 -7.23 -0.63 9.81
N ALA A 198 -7.79 -1.73 9.30
CA ALA A 198 -9.21 -1.86 9.02
C ALA A 198 -10.07 -1.80 10.30
N GLN A 199 -9.64 -2.45 11.39
CA GLN A 199 -10.31 -2.36 12.69
C GLN A 199 -10.33 -0.93 13.23
N ALA A 200 -9.19 -0.23 13.15
CA ALA A 200 -9.10 1.17 13.58
C ALA A 200 -10.00 2.08 12.73
N LEU A 201 -10.04 1.86 11.40
CA LEU A 201 -10.94 2.54 10.49
C LEU A 201 -12.40 2.31 10.87
N ALA A 202 -12.79 1.07 11.12
CA ALA A 202 -14.14 0.69 11.53
C ALA A 202 -14.54 1.35 12.85
N MET A 203 -13.64 1.38 13.84
CA MET A 203 -13.89 2.10 15.10
C MET A 203 -14.06 3.60 14.93
N GLY A 204 -13.38 4.20 13.94
CA GLY A 204 -13.58 5.61 13.60
C GLY A 204 -14.94 5.84 12.93
N LEU A 205 -15.33 4.92 12.05
CA LEU A 205 -16.58 4.98 11.31
C LEU A 205 -17.82 4.67 12.18
N PHE A 206 -17.64 3.82 13.20
CA PHE A 206 -18.65 3.37 14.15
C PHE A 206 -18.14 3.49 15.59
N PRO A 207 -18.22 4.67 16.21
CA PRO A 207 -17.65 4.94 17.54
C PRO A 207 -18.16 4.01 18.65
N ASN A 208 -19.40 3.54 18.51
CA ASN A 208 -20.08 2.70 19.50
C ASN A 208 -19.91 1.20 19.22
N ILE A 209 -19.12 0.80 18.21
CA ILE A 209 -18.96 -0.61 17.81
C ILE A 209 -18.53 -1.54 18.95
N ARG A 210 -17.80 -1.01 19.93
CA ARG A 210 -17.33 -1.74 21.13
C ARG A 210 -18.45 -2.16 22.07
N GLU A 211 -19.60 -1.46 22.05
CA GLU A 211 -20.75 -1.77 22.89
C GLU A 211 -21.53 -2.98 22.37
N TYR A 212 -21.38 -3.30 21.08
CA TYR A 212 -22.06 -4.40 20.40
C TYR A 212 -21.31 -5.74 20.49
N GLY A 213 -20.16 -5.75 21.18
CA GLY A 213 -19.38 -6.97 21.44
C GLY A 213 -18.48 -7.42 20.28
N PRO A 214 -17.79 -8.55 20.46
CA PRO A 214 -16.86 -9.11 19.50
C PRO A 214 -17.56 -9.80 18.32
N ASP A 215 -18.83 -9.55 18.01
CA ASP A 215 -19.46 -10.06 16.77
C ASP A 215 -19.91 -8.88 15.86
N ALA A 216 -19.50 -7.65 16.22
CA ALA A 216 -19.99 -6.41 15.62
C ALA A 216 -19.21 -5.90 14.38
N LEU A 217 -18.23 -6.66 13.84
CA LEU A 217 -17.32 -6.23 12.77
C LEU A 217 -16.73 -7.44 12.03
N ASP A 218 -17.43 -7.88 11.00
CA ASP A 218 -16.86 -8.86 10.10
C ASP A 218 -15.86 -8.18 9.14
N ILE A 219 -14.65 -8.76 9.06
CA ILE A 219 -13.64 -8.37 8.06
C ILE A 219 -13.39 -9.58 7.18
N VAL A 220 -13.73 -9.45 5.90
CA VAL A 220 -13.47 -10.48 4.90
C VAL A 220 -11.97 -10.52 4.62
N ILE A 221 -11.35 -11.69 4.81
CA ILE A 221 -9.94 -11.94 4.57
C ILE A 221 -9.85 -13.19 3.69
N ASP A 222 -9.25 -13.04 2.51
CA ASP A 222 -8.95 -14.16 1.63
C ASP A 222 -7.56 -14.74 1.94
N ASP A 223 -7.34 -16.01 1.61
CA ASP A 223 -6.01 -16.64 1.71
C ASP A 223 -4.99 -15.85 0.87
N LEU A 224 -3.76 -15.71 1.37
CA LEU A 224 -2.69 -14.96 0.69
C LEU A 224 -2.44 -15.35 -0.77
N ASP A 225 -2.70 -16.61 -1.13
CA ASP A 225 -2.49 -17.16 -2.46
C ASP A 225 -3.68 -16.96 -3.41
N VAL A 226 -4.86 -16.59 -2.91
CA VAL A 226 -6.06 -16.36 -3.74
C VAL A 226 -6.58 -14.92 -3.67
N ASP A 227 -6.09 -14.14 -2.69
CA ASP A 227 -6.41 -12.73 -2.53
C ASP A 227 -6.15 -11.92 -3.81
N SER A 228 -7.17 -11.16 -4.21
CA SER A 228 -7.16 -10.35 -5.44
C SER A 228 -6.80 -8.87 -5.20
N MET A 229 -6.48 -8.46 -3.97
CA MET A 229 -6.17 -7.06 -3.64
C MET A 229 -4.74 -6.66 -4.04
N THR A 230 -3.86 -7.62 -4.31
CA THR A 230 -2.46 -7.37 -4.72
C THR A 230 -2.04 -8.28 -5.88
N PRO A 231 -1.14 -7.84 -6.78
CA PRO A 231 -0.63 -8.69 -7.84
C PRO A 231 0.10 -9.94 -7.28
N LYS A 232 -0.22 -11.13 -7.79
CA LYS A 232 0.36 -12.41 -7.34
C LYS A 232 1.08 -13.15 -8.47
N PRO A 233 2.30 -12.74 -8.86
CA PRO A 233 3.06 -13.46 -9.90
C PRO A 233 3.36 -14.92 -9.51
N ARG A 234 3.48 -15.22 -8.21
CA ARG A 234 3.68 -16.60 -7.74
C ARG A 234 2.53 -17.56 -8.07
N VAL A 235 1.31 -17.03 -8.20
CA VAL A 235 0.08 -17.81 -8.41
C VAL A 235 -0.33 -17.73 -9.88
N CYS A 236 -0.21 -16.55 -10.48
CA CYS A 236 -0.51 -16.32 -11.90
C CYS A 236 0.76 -16.47 -12.74
N SER A 237 1.03 -17.67 -13.24
CA SER A 237 2.22 -17.97 -14.07
C SER A 237 2.35 -17.06 -15.29
N ARG A 238 1.23 -16.65 -15.89
CA ARG A 238 1.21 -15.71 -17.01
C ARG A 238 1.64 -14.30 -16.60
N LEU A 239 1.28 -13.86 -15.39
CA LEU A 239 1.77 -12.61 -14.83
C LEU A 239 3.27 -12.69 -14.54
N ALA A 240 3.74 -13.80 -13.96
CA ALA A 240 5.18 -14.02 -13.75
C ALA A 240 5.97 -13.98 -15.06
N GLY A 241 5.52 -14.69 -16.09
CA GLY A 241 6.16 -14.65 -17.41
C GLY A 241 6.21 -13.23 -17.99
N SER A 242 5.09 -12.49 -17.91
CA SER A 242 5.03 -11.10 -18.38
C SER A 242 5.96 -10.15 -17.61
N LEU A 243 6.18 -10.38 -16.31
CA LEU A 243 7.16 -9.63 -15.52
C LEU A 243 8.59 -10.03 -15.88
N ASP A 244 8.86 -11.32 -16.08
CA ASP A 244 10.19 -11.79 -16.50
C ASP A 244 10.59 -11.20 -17.86
N ASP A 245 9.64 -11.08 -18.80
CA ASP A 245 9.84 -10.41 -20.09
C ASP A 245 10.15 -8.92 -19.91
N PHE A 246 9.42 -8.23 -19.02
CA PHE A 246 9.72 -6.84 -18.68
C PHE A 246 11.12 -6.69 -18.06
N LEU A 247 11.49 -7.53 -17.10
CA LEU A 247 12.79 -7.47 -16.43
C LEU A 247 13.96 -7.78 -17.37
N GLN A 248 13.71 -8.45 -18.50
CA GLN A 248 14.69 -8.69 -19.57
C GLN A 248 14.64 -7.64 -20.69
N SER A 249 13.67 -6.72 -20.66
CA SER A 249 13.50 -5.71 -21.70
C SER A 249 14.61 -4.65 -21.68
N SER A 250 14.82 -4.00 -22.81
CA SER A 250 15.75 -2.87 -22.91
C SER A 250 15.36 -1.71 -22.00
N GLU A 251 14.08 -1.55 -21.68
CA GLU A 251 13.61 -0.51 -20.75
C GLU A 251 14.11 -0.76 -19.33
N ALA A 252 13.90 -1.97 -18.80
CA ALA A 252 14.33 -2.33 -17.45
C ALA A 252 15.87 -2.30 -17.31
N VAL A 253 16.58 -2.81 -18.32
CA VAL A 253 18.06 -2.75 -18.36
C VAL A 253 18.54 -1.30 -18.40
N LYS A 254 18.00 -0.48 -19.31
CA LYS A 254 18.36 0.94 -19.42
C LYS A 254 18.12 1.68 -18.11
N ARG A 255 16.96 1.50 -17.47
CA ARG A 255 16.65 2.18 -16.20
C ARG A 255 17.60 1.74 -15.09
N THR A 256 17.92 0.44 -15.04
CA THR A 256 18.92 -0.10 -14.11
C THR A 256 20.29 0.52 -14.35
N ASP A 257 20.72 0.69 -15.59
CA ASP A 257 22.01 1.33 -15.91
C ASP A 257 22.01 2.82 -15.55
N GLU A 258 20.91 3.53 -15.83
CA GLU A 258 20.77 4.97 -15.56
C GLU A 258 20.84 5.31 -14.07
N SER A 259 20.36 4.41 -13.19
CA SER A 259 20.46 4.60 -11.74
C SER A 259 21.73 4.04 -11.09
N ALA A 260 22.72 3.58 -11.88
CA ALA A 260 23.93 2.92 -11.35
C ALA A 260 24.79 3.81 -10.45
N LEU A 261 24.95 5.10 -10.80
CA LEU A 261 25.75 6.03 -9.98
C LEU A 261 25.05 6.28 -8.63
N GLU A 262 23.74 6.46 -8.66
CA GLU A 262 22.89 6.66 -7.50
C GLU A 262 22.96 5.46 -6.55
N ARG A 263 22.74 4.24 -7.07
CA ARG A 263 22.86 3.01 -6.27
C ARG A 263 24.24 2.86 -5.65
N LYS A 264 25.32 3.12 -6.40
CA LYS A 264 26.68 3.09 -5.85
C LYS A 264 26.85 4.07 -4.70
N PHE A 265 26.30 5.28 -4.82
CA PHE A 265 26.32 6.26 -3.75
C PHE A 265 25.52 5.76 -2.53
N ILE A 266 24.30 5.25 -2.71
CA ILE A 266 23.50 4.63 -1.64
C ILE A 266 24.28 3.50 -0.95
N GLY A 267 24.90 2.62 -1.73
CA GLY A 267 25.71 1.51 -1.21
C GLY A 267 26.92 1.98 -0.42
N LEU A 268 27.62 3.03 -0.87
CA LEU A 268 28.74 3.61 -0.15
C LEU A 268 28.30 4.28 1.16
N THR A 269 27.23 5.08 1.15
CA THR A 269 26.77 5.80 2.35
C THR A 269 26.14 4.88 3.38
N SER A 270 25.46 3.82 2.94
CA SER A 270 24.86 2.81 3.84
C SER A 270 25.84 1.71 4.28
N GLY A 271 27.06 1.66 3.73
CA GLY A 271 27.98 0.54 3.96
C GLY A 271 27.55 -0.77 3.28
N ARG A 272 26.56 -0.74 2.38
CA ARG A 272 26.02 -1.90 1.65
C ARG A 272 26.46 -1.92 0.17
N TYR A 273 27.72 -1.58 -0.09
CA TYR A 273 28.24 -1.39 -1.45
C TYR A 273 27.99 -2.60 -2.36
N ASP A 274 28.27 -3.82 -1.87
CA ASP A 274 28.15 -5.04 -2.66
C ASP A 274 26.71 -5.36 -3.07
N GLU A 275 25.73 -5.01 -2.23
CA GLU A 275 24.31 -5.21 -2.53
C GLU A 275 23.84 -4.26 -3.64
N PHE A 276 24.23 -2.99 -3.55
CA PHE A 276 23.80 -1.95 -4.50
C PHE A 276 24.64 -1.92 -5.79
N ASN A 277 25.84 -2.50 -5.78
CA ASN A 277 26.71 -2.61 -6.95
C ASN A 277 26.27 -3.78 -7.86
N THR A 278 25.08 -3.63 -8.45
CA THR A 278 24.50 -4.63 -9.36
C THR A 278 23.82 -3.97 -10.56
N ASN A 279 23.81 -4.71 -11.67
CA ASN A 279 23.14 -4.35 -12.92
C ASN A 279 21.98 -5.31 -13.23
N ASP A 280 21.51 -6.06 -12.23
CA ASP A 280 20.42 -7.03 -12.39
C ASP A 280 19.06 -6.35 -12.10
N PRO A 281 18.20 -6.14 -13.11
CA PRO A 281 16.89 -5.52 -12.91
C PRO A 281 16.02 -6.27 -11.89
N LYS A 282 16.18 -7.59 -11.76
CA LYS A 282 15.39 -8.41 -10.82
C LYS A 282 15.63 -8.06 -9.35
N LYS A 283 16.71 -7.34 -9.05
CA LYS A 283 17.05 -6.91 -7.69
C LYS A 283 16.53 -5.52 -7.34
N MET A 284 16.09 -4.73 -8.32
CA MET A 284 15.84 -3.31 -8.13
C MET A 284 14.71 -3.03 -7.14
N ASP A 285 13.59 -3.77 -7.21
CA ASP A 285 12.50 -3.66 -6.22
C ASP A 285 13.02 -3.93 -4.80
N GLY A 286 13.70 -5.06 -4.59
CA GLY A 286 14.25 -5.42 -3.28
C GLY A 286 15.18 -4.36 -2.70
N LEU A 287 16.04 -3.76 -3.54
CA LEU A 287 17.00 -2.73 -3.14
C LEU A 287 16.31 -1.40 -2.81
N TYR A 288 15.50 -0.87 -3.73
CA TYR A 288 14.86 0.43 -3.56
C TYR A 288 13.74 0.41 -2.53
N SER A 289 12.83 -0.56 -2.61
CA SER A 289 11.74 -0.72 -1.63
C SER A 289 12.28 -1.04 -0.24
N GLY A 290 13.37 -1.83 -0.16
CA GLY A 290 14.08 -2.09 1.10
C GLY A 290 14.71 -0.83 1.69
N MET A 291 15.42 -0.04 0.88
CA MET A 291 16.02 1.22 1.34
C MET A 291 14.95 2.26 1.72
N LEU A 292 13.88 2.39 0.94
CA LEU A 292 12.77 3.27 1.29
C LEU A 292 12.13 2.86 2.62
N ASP A 293 11.87 1.57 2.84
CA ASP A 293 11.31 1.07 4.11
C ASP A 293 12.22 1.41 5.31
N CYS A 294 13.53 1.29 5.12
CA CYS A 294 14.54 1.70 6.08
C CYS A 294 14.48 3.19 6.38
N LEU A 295 14.55 4.05 5.36
CA LEU A 295 14.55 5.50 5.54
C LEU A 295 13.25 5.99 6.17
N MET A 296 12.10 5.49 5.72
CA MET A 296 10.80 5.85 6.28
C MET A 296 10.65 5.42 7.74
N SER A 297 11.17 4.24 8.12
CA SER A 297 11.11 3.78 9.50
C SER A 297 11.97 4.60 10.47
N HIS A 298 12.94 5.37 9.97
CA HIS A 298 13.82 6.21 10.79
C HIS A 298 13.46 7.70 10.72
N ILE A 299 13.12 8.21 9.55
CA ILE A 299 12.85 9.63 9.31
C ILE A 299 11.45 10.00 9.82
N CYS A 300 10.47 9.12 9.63
CA CYS A 300 9.09 9.46 9.94
C CYS A 300 8.86 9.56 11.44
N SER A 301 8.35 10.71 11.88
CA SER A 301 8.06 10.97 13.29
C SER A 301 6.97 10.06 13.87
N THR A 302 6.15 9.47 13.00
CA THR A 302 5.08 8.53 13.31
C THR A 302 5.58 7.11 13.62
N VAL A 303 6.87 6.82 13.41
CA VAL A 303 7.49 5.55 13.78
C VAL A 303 8.28 5.73 15.09
N PRO A 304 7.93 5.02 16.18
CA PRO A 304 8.59 5.13 17.47
C PRO A 304 9.93 4.37 17.46
N SER A 305 11.02 5.09 17.26
CA SER A 305 12.39 4.59 17.27
C SER A 305 13.28 5.36 18.27
N THR A 306 14.33 4.72 18.78
CA THR A 306 15.32 5.36 19.67
C THR A 306 16.26 6.31 18.94
N SER A 307 16.50 6.07 17.64
CA SER A 307 17.30 6.92 16.76
C SER A 307 16.52 7.28 15.51
N ARG A 308 16.77 8.50 15.02
CA ARG A 308 16.33 8.99 13.71
C ARG A 308 17.51 9.39 12.83
N GLU A 309 18.72 9.09 13.29
CA GLU A 309 19.92 9.34 12.52
C GLU A 309 19.94 8.39 11.33
N VAL A 310 20.19 8.96 10.15
CA VAL A 310 20.39 8.20 8.93
C VAL A 310 21.72 8.63 8.31
N PRO A 311 22.35 7.79 7.48
CA PRO A 311 23.63 8.13 6.87
C PRO A 311 23.59 9.46 6.12
N PHE A 312 24.70 10.18 6.14
CA PHE A 312 24.81 11.47 5.46
C PHE A 312 24.39 11.34 3.99
N GLY A 313 23.51 12.25 3.55
CA GLY A 313 22.96 12.24 2.19
C GLY A 313 21.74 11.34 2.00
N LEU A 314 21.23 10.64 3.03
CA LEU A 314 19.98 9.87 2.97
C LEU A 314 18.84 10.45 3.84
N GLY A 315 19.05 11.61 4.48
CA GLY A 315 18.06 12.28 5.33
C GLY A 315 16.83 12.82 4.60
N ALA A 316 15.86 13.31 5.38
CA ALA A 316 14.60 13.90 4.91
C ALA A 316 14.81 14.99 3.84
N GLU A 317 15.82 15.83 4.04
CA GLU A 317 16.14 16.96 3.16
C GLU A 317 16.96 16.55 1.92
N SER A 318 17.30 15.27 1.79
CA SER A 318 18.12 14.80 0.68
C SER A 318 17.29 14.67 -0.60
N PRO A 319 17.73 15.26 -1.73
CA PRO A 319 17.10 14.98 -3.03
C PRO A 319 17.18 13.50 -3.43
N LEU A 320 18.12 12.74 -2.84
CA LEU A 320 18.22 11.31 -3.03
C LEU A 320 17.04 10.54 -2.43
N LEU A 321 16.42 11.06 -1.37
CA LEU A 321 15.24 10.42 -0.77
C LEU A 321 14.08 10.35 -1.76
N LYS A 322 13.83 11.45 -2.48
CA LYS A 322 12.82 11.46 -3.55
C LYS A 322 13.15 10.43 -4.62
N ARG A 323 14.40 10.41 -5.08
CA ARG A 323 14.84 9.43 -6.09
C ARG A 323 14.66 7.98 -5.65
N ILE A 324 15.00 7.65 -4.41
CA ILE A 324 14.77 6.33 -3.82
C ILE A 324 13.26 6.00 -3.80
N SER A 325 12.42 6.96 -3.43
CA SER A 325 10.96 6.80 -3.44
C SER A 325 10.40 6.56 -4.85
N ASP A 326 10.85 7.33 -5.83
CA ASP A 326 10.42 7.22 -7.23
C ASP A 326 10.82 5.86 -7.81
N GLU A 327 12.07 5.42 -7.58
CA GLU A 327 12.53 4.11 -8.03
C GLU A 327 11.83 2.96 -7.29
N ALA A 328 11.64 3.05 -5.97
CA ALA A 328 10.88 2.05 -5.21
C ALA A 328 9.46 1.91 -5.77
N THR A 329 8.78 3.03 -6.01
CA THR A 329 7.43 3.05 -6.59
C THR A 329 7.42 2.45 -8.00
N TYR A 330 8.41 2.79 -8.82
CA TYR A 330 8.52 2.25 -10.16
C TYR A 330 8.69 0.73 -10.15
N TRP A 331 9.66 0.23 -9.38
CA TRP A 331 10.00 -1.19 -9.35
C TRP A 331 9.00 -2.03 -8.56
N ASP A 332 8.34 -1.51 -7.53
CA ASP A 332 7.30 -2.24 -6.79
C ASP A 332 5.97 -2.28 -7.58
N LEU A 333 5.50 -1.12 -8.06
CA LEU A 333 4.15 -0.97 -8.60
C LEU A 333 4.10 -0.71 -10.11
N LEU A 334 4.91 0.21 -10.63
CA LEU A 334 4.78 0.62 -12.03
C LEU A 334 5.35 -0.42 -13.02
N GLN A 335 6.13 -1.40 -12.57
CA GLN A 335 6.50 -2.55 -13.40
C GLN A 335 5.28 -3.32 -13.94
N TYR A 336 4.16 -3.32 -13.20
CA TYR A 336 2.90 -3.91 -13.64
C TYR A 336 2.21 -3.10 -14.74
N ASN A 337 2.69 -1.89 -15.00
CA ASN A 337 2.23 -1.01 -16.05
C ASN A 337 2.97 -1.22 -17.40
N SER A 338 3.95 -2.12 -17.43
CA SER A 338 4.80 -2.42 -18.58
C SER A 338 4.05 -2.82 -19.85
N SER A 339 2.89 -3.46 -19.72
CA SER A 339 2.01 -3.75 -20.85
C SER A 339 0.55 -3.76 -20.42
N ALA A 340 -0.35 -3.61 -21.40
CA ALA A 340 -1.79 -3.76 -21.15
C ALA A 340 -2.14 -5.15 -20.60
N GLU A 341 -1.39 -6.17 -21.01
CA GLU A 341 -1.55 -7.54 -20.51
C GLU A 341 -1.11 -7.66 -19.04
N THR A 342 0.10 -7.18 -18.72
CA THR A 342 0.63 -7.16 -17.34
C THR A 342 -0.36 -6.46 -16.42
N ARG A 343 -0.84 -5.27 -16.82
CA ARG A 343 -1.77 -4.46 -16.04
C ARG A 343 -3.10 -5.19 -15.81
N ARG A 344 -3.63 -5.83 -16.85
CA ARG A 344 -4.87 -6.62 -16.77
C ARG A 344 -4.72 -7.82 -15.83
N LEU A 345 -3.58 -8.52 -15.88
CA LEU A 345 -3.32 -9.68 -15.04
C LEU A 345 -3.04 -9.27 -13.58
N ALA A 346 -2.40 -8.13 -13.35
CA ALA A 346 -2.05 -7.62 -12.04
C ALA A 346 -3.23 -7.03 -11.27
N PHE A 347 -4.04 -6.18 -11.93
CA PHE A 347 -5.08 -5.37 -11.28
C PHE A 347 -6.50 -5.69 -11.75
N GLY A 348 -6.67 -6.43 -12.85
CA GLY A 348 -7.99 -6.82 -13.35
C GLY A 348 -8.85 -7.56 -12.31
N PRO A 349 -8.29 -8.49 -11.52
CA PRO A 349 -9.04 -9.16 -10.44
C PRO A 349 -9.52 -8.26 -9.29
N LEU A 350 -8.89 -7.09 -9.08
CA LEU A 350 -9.33 -6.10 -8.09
C LEU A 350 -10.43 -5.19 -8.63
N ILE A 351 -10.34 -4.85 -9.92
CA ILE A 351 -11.25 -3.92 -10.60
C ILE A 351 -12.59 -4.60 -10.94
N LYS A 352 -12.56 -5.90 -11.25
CA LYS A 352 -13.74 -6.70 -11.58
C LYS A 352 -14.48 -7.12 -10.32
#